data_AF-A0A2E0XCF2-F1
#
_entry.id   AF-A0A2E0XCF2-F1
#
_cell.length_a   1.000
_cell.length_b   1.000
_cell.length_c   1.000
_cell.angle_alpha   90.00
_cell.angle_beta   90.00
_cell.angle_gamma   90.00
#
_symmetry.space_group_name_H-M   'P 1'
#
loop_
_entity.id
_entity.type
_entity.pdbx_description
1 polymer ?
#
loop_
_entity_poly.entity_id
_entity_poly.type
_entity_poly.pdbx_seq_one_letter_code
_entity_poly.pdbx_strand_id
1 'polypeptide(L)'
;MQWVPPSILPLIYTVHFYPQQLFRSSRYWSHFTLHGLRIHVSVRTMMRWRELPRVASLPIAVGERVFTRWAFRELLERGTAKILNPDPSHVGGVFETRFIAAMAEMHDAGVAPHCPLGAIALAACLPLDAIVPNFVFQEHVTLGQGYLKELFIPVDGYLPIPDRPGLGVELDNDAIFRPQAPLHPEDGTVVDG
;
A
#
# COMPACT_ATOMS: atom_id res chain seq x y z
N MET A 1 11.31 -11.80 21.31
CA MET A 1 10.22 -11.31 20.45
C MET A 1 9.58 -10.15 21.20
N GLN A 2 9.89 -8.91 20.83
CA GLN A 2 9.38 -7.71 21.51
C GLN A 2 8.03 -7.33 20.89
N TRP A 3 7.00 -7.27 21.72
CA TRP A 3 5.63 -6.90 21.38
C TRP A 3 5.56 -5.38 21.26
N VAL A 4 5.15 -4.87 20.09
CA VAL A 4 4.92 -3.44 19.86
C VAL A 4 3.43 -3.16 20.08
N PRO A 5 3.05 -2.16 20.88
CA PRO A 5 1.65 -1.85 21.17
C PRO A 5 0.89 -1.36 19.92
N PRO A 6 -0.47 -1.46 19.88
CA PRO A 6 -1.31 -1.24 18.69
C PRO A 6 -1.31 0.18 18.08
N SER A 7 -0.51 1.11 18.59
CA SER A 7 -0.62 2.54 18.31
C SER A 7 0.30 3.06 17.19
N ILE A 8 1.15 2.22 16.58
CA ILE A 8 2.37 2.64 15.86
C ILE A 8 2.74 1.59 14.75
N LEU A 9 2.80 1.95 13.44
CA LEU A 9 3.08 1.02 12.29
C LEU A 9 4.26 1.39 11.32
N PRO A 10 5.15 0.45 10.89
CA PRO A 10 6.44 0.76 10.19
C PRO A 10 6.33 1.21 8.70
N LEU A 11 7.32 1.99 8.22
CA LEU A 11 7.44 2.61 6.87
C LEU A 11 8.49 1.99 5.90
N ILE A 12 8.21 1.91 4.57
CA ILE A 12 9.20 1.69 3.47
C ILE A 12 8.77 2.38 2.13
N TYR A 13 9.73 2.84 1.31
CA TYR A 13 9.61 3.47 -0.04
C TYR A 13 9.66 2.44 -1.21
N THR A 14 8.84 2.57 -2.25
CA THR A 14 8.73 1.60 -3.38
C THR A 14 9.66 1.92 -4.59
N VAL A 15 10.23 0.90 -5.24
CA VAL A 15 10.93 0.96 -6.54
C VAL A 15 10.30 -0.03 -7.53
N HIS A 16 10.03 0.38 -8.78
CA HIS A 16 9.44 -0.48 -9.83
C HIS A 16 10.54 -1.11 -10.72
N PHE A 17 10.41 -2.42 -11.03
CA PHE A 17 11.31 -3.13 -11.97
C PHE A 17 10.53 -3.89 -13.05
N TYR A 18 11.14 -4.05 -14.23
CA TYR A 18 10.61 -4.88 -15.32
C TYR A 18 11.10 -6.35 -15.23
N PRO A 19 10.31 -7.35 -15.67
CA PRO A 19 10.57 -8.78 -15.45
C PRO A 19 11.90 -9.31 -15.99
N GLN A 20 12.40 -8.74 -17.08
CA GLN A 20 13.64 -9.18 -17.73
C GLN A 20 14.90 -8.74 -16.96
N GLN A 21 14.79 -7.71 -16.11
CA GLN A 21 15.90 -7.19 -15.30
C GLN A 21 16.06 -7.94 -13.96
N LEU A 22 15.03 -8.71 -13.55
CA LEU A 22 14.98 -9.44 -12.28
C LEU A 22 15.85 -10.70 -12.27
N PHE A 23 15.95 -11.41 -13.39
CA PHE A 23 16.74 -12.65 -13.50
C PHE A 23 18.26 -12.40 -13.55
N ARG A 24 18.71 -11.25 -14.09
CA ARG A 24 20.14 -10.92 -14.16
C ARG A 24 20.70 -10.38 -12.85
N SER A 25 19.84 -9.76 -12.03
CA SER A 25 20.25 -9.05 -10.83
C SER A 25 20.28 -9.94 -9.58
N SER A 26 19.38 -10.93 -9.42
CA SER A 26 19.24 -11.72 -8.18
C SER A 26 20.50 -12.41 -7.67
N ARG A 27 21.47 -12.75 -8.54
CA ARG A 27 22.75 -13.38 -8.16
C ARG A 27 23.76 -12.41 -7.50
N TYR A 28 23.57 -11.09 -7.60
CA TYR A 28 24.54 -10.10 -7.14
C TYR A 28 24.23 -9.48 -5.76
N TRP A 29 23.04 -9.69 -5.20
CA TRP A 29 22.55 -8.90 -4.05
C TRP A 29 22.47 -9.65 -2.71
N SER A 30 23.08 -10.85 -2.59
CA SER A 30 23.09 -11.63 -1.35
C SER A 30 23.86 -10.97 -0.18
N HIS A 31 24.52 -9.82 -0.41
CA HIS A 31 25.33 -9.13 0.60
C HIS A 31 24.78 -7.79 1.10
N PHE A 32 23.60 -7.33 0.63
CA PHE A 32 22.96 -6.12 1.14
C PHE A 32 21.61 -6.45 1.78
N THR A 33 21.62 -6.81 3.06
CA THR A 33 20.41 -6.94 3.88
C THR A 33 20.02 -5.55 4.39
N LEU A 34 19.27 -4.80 3.58
CA LEU A 34 18.49 -3.66 4.04
C LEU A 34 17.01 -4.09 4.04
N HIS A 35 16.31 -3.81 5.15
CA HIS A 35 14.88 -4.05 5.29
C HIS A 35 14.12 -3.34 4.17
N GLY A 36 13.58 -4.09 3.18
CA GLY A 36 12.62 -3.52 2.21
C GLY A 36 12.86 -3.72 0.72
N LEU A 37 13.57 -4.74 0.24
CA LEU A 37 13.60 -5.01 -1.21
C LEU A 37 12.26 -5.64 -1.67
N ARG A 38 11.39 -4.84 -2.31
CA ARG A 38 10.12 -5.29 -2.91
C ARG A 38 10.36 -5.76 -4.34
N ILE A 39 10.06 -7.03 -4.64
CA ILE A 39 10.03 -7.53 -6.02
C ILE A 39 8.59 -7.38 -6.55
N HIS A 40 8.39 -6.41 -7.44
CA HIS A 40 7.11 -6.21 -8.10
C HIS A 40 7.04 -7.05 -9.39
N VAL A 41 6.10 -7.99 -9.47
CA VAL A 41 5.86 -8.80 -10.66
C VAL A 41 4.43 -8.56 -11.14
N SER A 42 4.28 -8.17 -12.41
CA SER A 42 2.97 -7.95 -13.04
C SER A 42 2.03 -9.14 -12.80
N VAL A 43 0.78 -8.84 -12.42
CA VAL A 43 -0.31 -9.82 -12.21
C VAL A 43 -0.45 -10.78 -13.41
N ARG A 44 -0.29 -10.27 -14.63
CA ARG A 44 -0.38 -11.06 -15.88
C ARG A 44 0.73 -12.11 -15.98
N THR A 45 1.92 -11.78 -15.48
CA THR A 45 3.07 -12.69 -15.46
C THR A 45 2.93 -13.71 -14.33
N MET A 46 2.43 -13.31 -13.16
CA MET A 46 2.25 -14.21 -12.01
C MET A 46 1.21 -15.30 -12.27
N MET A 47 0.08 -14.96 -12.90
CA MET A 47 -0.97 -15.93 -13.24
C MET A 47 -0.48 -17.05 -14.18
N ARG A 48 0.60 -16.80 -14.92
CA ARG A 48 1.25 -17.78 -15.81
C ARG A 48 2.37 -18.59 -15.16
N TRP A 49 2.92 -18.18 -14.02
CA TRP A 49 4.17 -18.73 -13.48
C TRP A 49 4.02 -19.28 -12.06
N ARG A 50 3.77 -20.59 -11.96
CA ARG A 50 3.72 -21.34 -10.69
C ARG A 50 5.08 -21.51 -10.00
N GLU A 51 6.18 -21.43 -10.74
CA GLU A 51 7.54 -21.76 -10.26
C GLU A 51 8.31 -20.55 -9.68
N LEU A 52 7.79 -19.32 -9.81
CA LEU A 52 8.44 -18.09 -9.34
C LEU A 52 8.90 -18.15 -7.86
N PRO A 53 8.10 -18.67 -6.91
CA PRO A 53 8.51 -18.75 -5.52
C PRO A 53 9.70 -19.69 -5.26
N ARG A 54 9.95 -20.66 -6.16
CA ARG A 54 11.05 -21.63 -5.98
C ARG A 54 12.41 -21.07 -6.39
N VAL A 55 12.43 -20.02 -7.20
CA VAL A 55 13.67 -19.40 -7.71
C VAL A 55 13.99 -18.06 -7.05
N ALA A 56 13.01 -17.46 -6.37
CA ALA A 56 13.20 -16.24 -5.60
C ALA A 56 13.53 -16.56 -4.13
N SER A 57 14.64 -16.03 -3.62
CA SER A 57 15.01 -16.13 -2.21
C SER A 57 14.30 -15.12 -1.30
N LEU A 58 13.52 -14.20 -1.89
CA LEU A 58 12.83 -13.11 -1.20
C LEU A 58 11.31 -13.28 -1.29
N PRO A 59 10.55 -12.85 -0.25
CA PRO A 59 9.09 -12.81 -0.29
C PRO A 59 8.57 -11.99 -1.47
N ILE A 60 7.56 -12.52 -2.15
CA ILE A 60 6.92 -11.86 -3.30
C ILE A 60 5.66 -11.13 -2.83
N ALA A 61 5.53 -9.85 -3.22
CA ALA A 61 4.38 -9.00 -2.91
C ALA A 61 3.51 -8.72 -4.16
N VAL A 62 2.19 -8.90 -4.08
CA VAL A 62 1.24 -8.62 -5.20
C VAL A 62 -0.18 -8.28 -4.76
N GLY A 63 -0.92 -7.54 -5.61
CA GLY A 63 -2.23 -7.03 -5.22
C GLY A 63 -2.66 -5.67 -5.79
N GLU A 64 -1.73 -4.77 -6.15
CA GLU A 64 -2.10 -3.38 -6.55
C GLU A 64 -3.10 -3.28 -7.73
N ARG A 65 -3.09 -4.28 -8.62
CA ARG A 65 -3.98 -4.39 -9.80
C ARG A 65 -4.93 -5.58 -9.70
N VAL A 66 -5.23 -6.00 -8.47
CA VAL A 66 -6.14 -7.09 -8.16
C VAL A 66 -7.33 -6.47 -7.43
N PHE A 67 -8.51 -6.61 -8.01
CA PHE A 67 -9.66 -5.78 -7.64
C PHE A 67 -10.70 -6.50 -6.78
N THR A 68 -10.57 -7.81 -6.60
CA THR A 68 -11.62 -8.58 -5.92
C THR A 68 -11.03 -9.66 -5.01
N ARG A 69 -11.72 -9.97 -3.90
CA ARG A 69 -11.28 -11.02 -2.98
C ARG A 69 -11.13 -12.38 -3.65
N TRP A 70 -11.93 -12.68 -4.68
CA TRP A 70 -11.83 -13.94 -5.43
C TRP A 70 -10.50 -14.04 -6.20
N ALA A 71 -10.04 -12.94 -6.80
CA ALA A 71 -8.75 -12.92 -7.48
C ALA A 71 -7.58 -13.02 -6.48
N PHE A 72 -7.72 -12.44 -5.29
CA PHE A 72 -6.75 -12.64 -4.20
C PHE A 72 -6.72 -14.09 -3.70
N ARG A 73 -7.89 -14.74 -3.57
CA ARG A 73 -7.97 -16.16 -3.21
C ARG A 73 -7.17 -17.02 -4.19
N GLU A 74 -7.32 -16.79 -5.50
CA GLU A 74 -6.57 -17.53 -6.51
C GLU A 74 -5.05 -17.34 -6.38
N LEU A 75 -4.58 -16.14 -6.01
CA LEU A 75 -3.16 -15.88 -5.77
C LEU A 75 -2.64 -16.64 -4.54
N LEU A 76 -3.42 -16.66 -3.47
CA LEU A 76 -3.09 -17.38 -2.24
C LEU A 76 -3.08 -18.91 -2.44
N GLU A 77 -4.09 -19.46 -3.13
CA GLU A 77 -4.18 -20.89 -3.45
C GLU A 77 -3.03 -21.39 -4.34
N ARG A 78 -2.46 -20.50 -5.17
CA ARG A 78 -1.28 -20.81 -5.98
C ARG A 78 0.02 -20.81 -5.17
N GLY A 79 0.01 -20.28 -3.94
CA GLY A 79 1.19 -20.16 -3.09
C GLY A 79 2.26 -19.20 -3.64
N THR A 80 1.88 -18.30 -4.57
CA THR A 80 2.84 -17.42 -5.25
C THR A 80 3.15 -16.14 -4.50
N ALA A 81 2.21 -15.66 -3.69
CA ALA A 81 2.34 -14.42 -2.93
C ALA A 81 2.58 -14.72 -1.44
N LYS A 82 3.58 -14.05 -0.85
CA LYS A 82 3.81 -14.06 0.60
C LYS A 82 3.42 -12.75 1.27
N ILE A 83 3.21 -11.71 0.47
CA ILE A 83 2.63 -10.44 0.91
C ILE A 83 1.54 -10.05 -0.10
N LEU A 84 0.35 -9.72 0.37
CA LEU A 84 -0.67 -9.10 -0.46
C LEU A 84 -0.60 -7.58 -0.32
N ASN A 85 -0.78 -6.84 -1.42
CA ASN A 85 -0.93 -5.39 -1.38
C ASN A 85 -2.26 -4.92 -2.01
N PRO A 86 -3.41 -5.28 -1.41
CA PRO A 86 -4.69 -4.74 -1.84
C PRO A 86 -4.72 -3.22 -1.65
N ASP A 87 -5.39 -2.54 -2.57
CA ASP A 87 -5.65 -1.11 -2.46
C ASP A 87 -7.11 -0.91 -2.03
N PRO A 88 -7.39 -0.38 -0.83
CA PRO A 88 -8.75 -0.20 -0.33
C PRO A 88 -9.65 0.61 -1.27
N SER A 89 -9.10 1.57 -2.02
CA SER A 89 -9.87 2.35 -2.99
C SER A 89 -10.24 1.57 -4.24
N HIS A 90 -9.54 0.48 -4.54
CA HIS A 90 -9.79 -0.36 -5.71
C HIS A 90 -10.56 -1.65 -5.40
N VAL A 91 -10.35 -2.24 -4.22
CA VAL A 91 -10.92 -3.56 -3.90
C VAL A 91 -12.33 -3.52 -3.34
N GLY A 92 -12.85 -2.34 -3.01
CA GLY A 92 -14.21 -2.18 -2.43
C GLY A 92 -14.22 -1.64 -1.00
N GLY A 93 -13.15 -0.98 -0.57
CA GLY A 93 -13.08 -0.25 0.70
C GLY A 93 -12.36 -0.99 1.82
N VAL A 94 -12.31 -0.33 2.98
CA VAL A 94 -11.67 -0.82 4.21
C VAL A 94 -12.22 -2.17 4.64
N PHE A 95 -13.54 -2.31 4.62
CA PHE A 95 -14.21 -3.54 5.06
C PHE A 95 -13.86 -4.75 4.17
N GLU A 96 -13.83 -4.54 2.85
CA GLU A 96 -13.47 -5.59 1.92
C GLU A 96 -12.00 -5.99 2.03
N THR A 97 -11.14 -5.01 2.23
CA THR A 97 -9.70 -5.23 2.46
C THR A 97 -9.47 -6.07 3.72
N ARG A 98 -10.26 -5.87 4.78
CA ARG A 98 -10.21 -6.70 5.99
C ARG A 98 -10.53 -8.17 5.70
N PHE A 99 -11.49 -8.48 4.84
CA PHE A 99 -11.76 -9.87 4.45
C PHE A 99 -10.62 -10.49 3.66
N ILE A 100 -9.99 -9.73 2.77
CA ILE A 100 -8.79 -10.17 2.04
C ILE A 100 -7.65 -10.46 3.03
N ALA A 101 -7.47 -9.61 4.05
CA ALA A 101 -6.43 -9.78 5.04
C ALA A 101 -6.63 -11.01 5.93
N ALA A 102 -7.85 -11.24 6.41
CA ALA A 102 -8.20 -12.44 7.17
C ALA A 102 -8.00 -13.73 6.34
N MET A 103 -8.30 -13.68 5.04
CA MET A 103 -8.01 -14.79 4.14
C MET A 103 -6.49 -15.01 3.97
N ALA A 104 -5.70 -13.94 3.85
CA ALA A 104 -4.25 -14.03 3.75
C ALA A 104 -3.60 -14.64 5.00
N GLU A 105 -4.14 -14.36 6.19
CA GLU A 105 -3.69 -14.93 7.46
C GLU A 105 -3.74 -16.46 7.43
N MET A 106 -4.80 -17.05 6.87
CA MET A 106 -4.94 -18.51 6.71
C MET A 106 -3.93 -19.16 5.77
N HIS A 107 -3.16 -18.36 5.02
CA HIS A 107 -2.16 -18.81 4.06
C HIS A 107 -0.72 -18.40 4.45
N ASP A 108 -0.51 -17.98 5.71
CA ASP A 108 0.77 -17.43 6.20
C ASP A 108 1.30 -16.29 5.31
N ALA A 109 0.38 -15.47 4.79
CA ALA A 109 0.70 -14.30 3.97
C ALA A 109 0.44 -13.02 4.76
N GLY A 110 1.38 -12.09 4.67
CA GLY A 110 1.22 -10.74 5.22
C GLY A 110 0.39 -9.84 4.32
N VAL A 111 -0.06 -8.70 4.85
CA VAL A 111 -0.74 -7.65 4.09
C VAL A 111 0.01 -6.33 4.26
N ALA A 112 0.27 -5.67 3.14
CA ALA A 112 0.85 -4.33 3.09
C ALA A 112 0.02 -3.48 2.12
N PRO A 113 -1.05 -2.82 2.60
CA PRO A 113 -1.98 -2.13 1.72
C PRO A 113 -1.28 -1.12 0.81
N HIS A 114 -1.71 -1.13 -0.45
CA HIS A 114 -1.24 -0.17 -1.44
C HIS A 114 -2.05 1.12 -1.31
N CYS A 115 -1.38 2.27 -1.17
CA CYS A 115 -2.04 3.56 -0.97
C CYS A 115 -1.29 4.73 -1.63
N PRO A 116 -1.29 4.82 -2.97
CA PRO A 116 -0.70 5.95 -3.70
C PRO A 116 -1.68 7.12 -3.86
N LEU A 117 -2.94 6.97 -3.43
CA LEU A 117 -4.04 7.85 -3.85
C LEU A 117 -4.18 9.13 -3.04
N GLY A 118 -3.43 9.28 -1.95
CA GLY A 118 -3.37 10.51 -1.17
C GLY A 118 -3.69 10.33 0.30
N ALA A 119 -3.73 11.45 1.02
CA ALA A 119 -3.80 11.45 2.48
C ALA A 119 -5.15 10.98 3.03
N ILE A 120 -6.25 11.14 2.28
CA ILE A 120 -7.56 10.61 2.65
C ILE A 120 -7.57 9.07 2.57
N ALA A 121 -6.97 8.50 1.52
CA ALA A 121 -6.81 7.06 1.40
C ALA A 121 -5.90 6.51 2.51
N LEU A 122 -4.82 7.24 2.85
CA LEU A 122 -3.95 6.90 3.97
C LEU A 122 -4.74 6.88 5.29
N ALA A 123 -5.53 7.91 5.56
CA ALA A 123 -6.39 7.99 6.74
C ALA A 123 -7.37 6.81 6.84
N ALA A 124 -7.83 6.26 5.70
CA ALA A 124 -8.67 5.07 5.68
C ALA A 124 -7.88 3.77 5.90
N CYS A 125 -6.60 3.71 5.51
CA CYS A 125 -5.74 2.55 5.73
C CYS A 125 -5.31 2.42 7.20
N LEU A 126 -4.99 3.51 7.89
CA LEU A 126 -4.42 3.44 9.24
C LEU A 126 -5.28 2.64 10.25
N PRO A 127 -6.60 2.84 10.37
CA PRO A 127 -7.44 2.03 11.25
C PRO A 127 -7.52 0.56 10.82
N LEU A 128 -7.42 0.27 9.52
CA LEU A 128 -7.35 -1.10 9.01
C LEU A 128 -6.04 -1.76 9.43
N ASP A 129 -4.92 -1.08 9.27
CA ASP A 129 -3.60 -1.60 9.59
C ASP A 129 -3.48 -1.93 11.08
N ALA A 130 -4.07 -1.09 11.94
CA ALA A 130 -4.10 -1.29 13.38
C ALA A 130 -4.88 -2.54 13.84
N ILE A 131 -5.80 -3.04 13.01
CA ILE A 131 -6.69 -4.18 13.37
C ILE A 131 -6.38 -5.46 12.59
N VAL A 132 -5.39 -5.44 11.69
CA VAL A 132 -4.99 -6.58 10.86
C VAL A 132 -3.76 -7.26 11.48
N PRO A 133 -3.87 -8.48 12.04
CA PRO A 133 -2.77 -9.13 12.76
C PRO A 133 -1.56 -9.47 11.89
N ASN A 134 -1.79 -9.75 10.61
CA ASN A 134 -0.78 -10.05 9.60
C ASN A 134 -0.35 -8.82 8.79
N PHE A 135 -0.52 -7.61 9.34
CA PHE A 135 -0.04 -6.38 8.73
C PHE A 135 1.50 -6.35 8.70
N VAL A 136 2.08 -5.85 7.60
CA VAL A 136 3.54 -5.77 7.42
C VAL A 136 4.05 -4.33 7.44
N PHE A 137 3.52 -3.47 6.57
CA PHE A 137 3.86 -2.05 6.46
C PHE A 137 2.79 -1.30 5.65
N GLN A 138 2.73 0.02 5.82
CA GLN A 138 1.78 0.87 5.12
C GLN A 138 2.52 1.75 4.09
N GLU A 139 2.11 1.64 2.83
CA GLU A 139 2.62 2.50 1.76
C GLU A 139 1.93 3.87 1.81
N HIS A 140 2.66 4.94 1.53
CA HIS A 140 2.07 6.28 1.34
C HIS A 140 2.95 7.15 0.43
N VAL A 141 2.34 8.13 -0.23
CA VAL A 141 3.04 9.09 -1.12
C VAL A 141 3.00 10.53 -0.62
N THR A 142 2.05 10.84 0.27
CA THR A 142 1.86 12.15 0.89
C THR A 142 1.39 11.95 2.33
N LEU A 143 1.66 12.94 3.18
CA LEU A 143 1.24 12.95 4.57
C LEU A 143 0.12 13.97 4.83
N GLY A 144 -0.46 14.56 3.78
CA GLY A 144 -1.56 15.52 3.88
C GLY A 144 -1.27 16.88 3.26
N GLN A 145 -0.08 17.10 2.72
CA GLN A 145 0.32 18.41 2.19
C GLN A 145 -0.67 18.89 1.13
N GLY A 146 -1.27 20.07 1.34
CA GLY A 146 -2.23 20.68 0.43
C GLY A 146 -3.67 20.13 0.51
N TYR A 147 -3.94 19.16 1.40
CA TYR A 147 -5.26 18.53 1.53
C TYR A 147 -5.79 18.54 2.96
N LEU A 148 -4.93 18.28 3.96
CA LEU A 148 -5.35 18.14 5.35
C LEU A 148 -4.92 19.37 6.16
N LYS A 149 -5.77 19.79 7.10
CA LYS A 149 -5.40 20.83 8.09
C LYS A 149 -4.26 20.38 9.00
N GLU A 150 -4.27 19.09 9.34
CA GLU A 150 -3.27 18.45 10.19
C GLU A 150 -2.61 17.33 9.39
N LEU A 151 -1.28 17.43 9.23
CA LEU A 151 -0.49 16.43 8.53
C LEU A 151 -0.24 15.23 9.44
N PHE A 152 -0.10 14.06 8.82
CA PHE A 152 0.47 12.91 9.49
C PHE A 152 1.95 13.17 9.81
N ILE A 153 2.34 13.01 11.07
CA ILE A 153 3.73 13.18 11.52
C ILE A 153 4.27 11.82 11.95
N PRO A 154 5.21 11.23 11.18
CA PRO A 154 5.86 10.00 11.59
C PRO A 154 6.68 10.19 12.87
N VAL A 155 6.60 9.21 13.77
CA VAL A 155 7.41 9.11 14.99
C VAL A 155 8.18 7.81 14.94
N ASP A 156 9.51 7.88 14.98
CA ASP A 156 10.41 6.71 14.93
C ASP A 156 10.20 5.77 13.73
N GLY A 157 9.75 6.30 12.60
CA GLY A 157 9.46 5.51 11.39
C GLY A 157 8.06 4.89 11.39
N TYR A 158 7.17 5.40 12.23
CA TYR A 158 5.81 4.90 12.34
C TYR A 158 4.75 6.01 12.29
N LEU A 159 3.57 5.70 11.76
CA LEU A 159 2.44 6.64 11.75
C LEU A 159 1.53 6.45 12.97
N PRO A 160 1.15 7.53 13.68
CA PRO A 160 0.14 7.45 14.72
C PRO A 160 -1.24 7.18 14.10
N ILE A 161 -2.03 6.35 14.78
CA ILE A 161 -3.42 6.09 14.40
C ILE A 161 -4.29 7.27 14.88
N PRO A 162 -5.09 7.91 14.01
CA PRO A 162 -6.03 8.94 14.44
C PRO A 162 -7.03 8.41 15.47
N ASP A 163 -7.30 9.20 16.51
CA ASP A 163 -8.19 8.85 17.63
C ASP A 163 -9.55 9.57 17.55
N ARG A 164 -9.73 10.45 16.57
CA ARG A 164 -11.00 11.16 16.30
C ARG A 164 -11.98 10.27 15.53
N PRO A 165 -13.30 10.47 15.70
CA PRO A 165 -14.32 9.74 14.94
C PRO A 165 -14.16 9.83 13.42
N GLY A 166 -14.61 8.79 12.70
CA GLY A 166 -14.52 8.71 11.25
C GLY A 166 -13.10 8.35 10.78
N LEU A 167 -12.60 9.06 9.75
CA LEU A 167 -11.21 8.91 9.28
C LEU A 167 -10.20 9.65 10.16
N GLY A 168 -10.68 10.44 11.12
CA GLY A 168 -9.85 11.20 12.06
C GLY A 168 -9.00 12.32 11.46
N VAL A 169 -9.31 12.73 10.22
CA VAL A 169 -8.66 13.83 9.51
C VAL A 169 -9.67 14.92 9.13
N GLU A 170 -9.17 16.15 8.99
CA GLU A 170 -9.96 17.29 8.54
C GLU A 170 -9.33 17.90 7.28
N LEU A 171 -10.18 18.21 6.30
CA LEU A 171 -9.75 18.81 5.04
C LEU A 171 -9.45 20.30 5.21
N ASP A 172 -8.37 20.76 4.59
CA ASP A 172 -8.07 22.18 4.42
C ASP A 172 -8.76 22.67 3.14
N ASN A 173 -10.00 23.16 3.28
CA ASN A 173 -10.78 23.66 2.16
C ASN A 173 -10.09 24.82 1.45
N ASP A 174 -9.40 25.70 2.18
CA ASP A 174 -8.72 26.85 1.57
C ASP A 174 -7.56 26.38 0.69
N ALA A 175 -6.82 25.36 1.13
CA ALA A 175 -5.78 24.73 0.33
C ALA A 175 -6.33 23.97 -0.88
N ILE A 176 -7.43 23.22 -0.70
CA ILE A 176 -8.06 22.41 -1.76
C ILE A 176 -8.66 23.27 -2.86
N PHE A 177 -9.36 24.35 -2.48
CA PHE A 177 -10.02 25.25 -3.43
C PHE A 177 -9.12 26.40 -3.88
N ARG A 178 -7.85 26.44 -3.44
CA ARG A 178 -6.88 27.40 -3.97
C ARG A 178 -6.70 27.14 -5.46
N PRO A 179 -6.92 28.14 -6.34
CA PRO A 179 -6.67 27.98 -7.76
C PRO A 179 -5.20 27.60 -7.98
N GLN A 180 -4.96 26.39 -8.50
CA GLN A 180 -3.61 25.91 -8.80
C GLN A 180 -3.05 26.53 -10.09
N ALA A 181 -3.95 27.09 -10.91
CA ALA A 181 -3.70 27.97 -12.06
C ALA A 181 -4.83 29.02 -12.12
N PRO A 182 -4.67 30.15 -12.84
CA PRO A 182 -5.82 31.00 -13.14
C PRO A 182 -6.92 30.14 -13.77
N LEU A 183 -8.16 30.35 -13.32
CA LEU A 183 -9.32 29.70 -13.90
C LEU A 183 -9.88 30.61 -15.01
N HIS A 184 -10.44 30.01 -16.06
CA HIS A 184 -11.11 30.78 -17.09
C HIS A 184 -12.33 31.50 -16.46
N PRO A 185 -12.49 32.83 -16.64
CA PRO A 185 -13.51 33.61 -15.93
C PRO A 185 -14.96 33.19 -16.21
N GLU A 186 -15.21 32.52 -17.34
CA GLU A 186 -16.56 32.18 -17.81
C GLU A 186 -17.01 30.76 -17.48
N ASP A 187 -16.09 29.80 -17.34
CA ASP A 187 -16.45 28.39 -17.12
C ASP A 187 -15.69 27.70 -15.97
N GLY A 188 -14.74 28.41 -15.33
CA GLY A 188 -13.99 27.88 -14.19
C GLY A 188 -13.02 26.75 -14.54
N THR A 189 -12.74 26.52 -15.83
CA THR A 189 -11.74 25.56 -16.27
C THR A 189 -10.31 26.06 -16.01
N VAL A 190 -9.36 25.15 -15.86
CA VAL A 190 -7.95 25.49 -15.63
C VAL A 190 -7.39 26.13 -16.90
N VAL A 191 -6.82 27.34 -16.80
CA VAL A 191 -6.12 27.97 -17.93
C VAL A 191 -4.81 27.21 -18.15
N ASP A 192 -4.73 26.44 -19.22
CA ASP A 192 -3.48 25.82 -19.68
C ASP A 192 -2.47 26.94 -19.99
N GLY A 193 -1.32 26.92 -19.31
CA GLY A 193 -0.22 27.88 -19.46
C GLY A 193 0.76 27.52 -20.56
#